data_AF-A0A0M2UAZ6-F1
#
_entry.id   AF-A0A0M2UAZ6-F1
#
_cell.length_a   1.000
_cell.length_b   1.000
_cell.length_c   1.000
_cell.angle_alpha   90.00
_cell.angle_beta   90.00
_cell.angle_gamma   90.00
#
_symmetry.space_group_name_H-M   'P 1'
#
loop_
_entity.id
_entity.type
_entity.pdbx_description
1 polymer ?
#
loop_
_entity_poly.entity_id
_entity_poly.type
_entity_poly.pdbx_seq_one_letter_code
_entity_poly.pdbx_strand_id
1 'polypeptide(L)' 'MIEVVTGQRLRTGDQIRLHYRGKNKPFRQGTVAGLYDRFFNVHFGRYQESFLWVDLLIGEITIVQIGKRSACRAS' A
#
# COMPACT_ATOMS: atom_id res chain seq x y z
N MET A 1 -10.48 1.44 11.25
CA MET A 1 -10.19 0.02 11.01
C MET A 1 -8.92 -0.04 10.18
N ILE A 2 -7.90 -0.74 10.65
CA ILE A 2 -6.62 -0.89 9.95
C ILE A 2 -6.65 -2.31 9.37
N GLU A 3 -6.79 -2.45 8.06
CA GLU A 3 -6.75 -3.76 7.41
C GLU A 3 -5.35 -4.01 6.85
N VAL A 4 -4.74 -5.13 7.26
CA VAL A 4 -3.54 -5.65 6.61
C VAL A 4 -4.00 -6.31 5.33
N VAL A 5 -3.53 -5.81 4.20
CA VAL A 5 -4.03 -6.22 2.89
C VAL A 5 -3.02 -7.15 2.23
N THR A 6 -3.42 -8.41 2.03
CA THR A 6 -2.77 -9.31 1.07
C THR A 6 -3.11 -8.83 -0.34
N GLY A 7 -2.14 -8.82 -1.26
CA GLY A 7 -2.17 -8.06 -2.52
C GLY A 7 -3.44 -8.17 -3.39
N GLN A 8 -4.26 -9.20 -3.21
CA GLN A 8 -5.53 -9.43 -3.91
C GLN A 8 -6.62 -8.37 -3.65
N ARG A 9 -6.47 -7.52 -2.63
CA ARG A 9 -7.50 -6.50 -2.27
C ARG A 9 -7.11 -5.07 -2.62
N LEU A 10 -5.89 -4.83 -3.10
CA LEU A 10 -5.45 -3.49 -3.47
C LEU A 10 -6.13 -3.03 -4.76
N ARG A 11 -6.46 -1.73 -4.82
CA ARG A 11 -6.98 -1.08 -6.02
C ARG A 11 -6.17 0.17 -6.34
N THR A 12 -6.08 0.48 -7.63
CA THR A 12 -5.52 1.76 -8.08
C THR A 12 -6.28 2.93 -7.44
N GLY A 13 -5.54 3.88 -6.89
CA GLY A 13 -6.08 5.01 -6.14
C GLY A 13 -6.23 4.79 -4.62
N ASP A 14 -5.97 3.58 -4.11
CA ASP A 14 -5.99 3.33 -2.68
C ASP A 14 -4.83 4.02 -1.96
N GLN A 15 -5.11 4.61 -0.79
CA GLN A 15 -4.07 5.06 0.11
C GLN A 15 -3.54 3.91 0.94
N ILE A 16 -2.23 3.77 0.95
CA ILE A 16 -1.55 2.69 1.65
C ILE A 16 -0.38 3.20 2.48
N ARG A 17 -0.02 2.42 3.49
CA ARG A 17 1.19 2.56 4.27
C ARG A 17 2.05 1.32 4.09
N LEU A 18 3.27 1.53 3.62
CA LEU A 18 4.27 0.50 3.39
C LEU A 18 5.21 0.42 4.60
N HIS A 19 5.34 -0.79 5.14
CA HIS A 19 6.25 -1.14 6.22
C HIS A 19 7.32 -2.08 5.68
N TYR A 20 8.58 -1.72 5.88
CA TYR A 20 9.73 -2.54 5.44
C TYR A 20 10.19 -3.40 6.62
N ARG A 21 10.31 -4.71 6.40
CA ARG A 21 10.88 -5.64 7.38
C ARG A 21 12.40 -5.57 7.33
N GLY A 22 13.05 -5.55 8.50
CA GLY A 22 14.51 -5.64 8.63
C GLY A 22 15.32 -4.37 8.30
N LYS A 23 14.69 -3.33 7.74
CA LYS A 23 15.31 -2.00 7.65
C LYS A 23 14.64 -1.13 8.70
N ASN A 24 15.40 -0.46 9.58
CA ASN A 24 14.93 0.59 10.51
C ASN A 24 14.44 1.83 9.74
N LYS A 25 13.67 1.62 8.66
CA LYS A 25 13.12 2.63 7.80
C LYS A 25 11.73 3.01 8.32
N PRO A 26 11.42 4.31 8.37
CA PRO A 26 10.08 4.75 8.73
C PRO A 26 9.07 4.20 7.73
N PHE A 27 7.85 3.95 8.20
CA PHE A 27 6.73 3.63 7.33
C PHE A 27 6.51 4.75 6.32
N ARG A 28 6.21 4.41 5.07
CA ARG A 28 5.93 5.41 4.02
C ARG A 28 4.48 5.31 3.59
N GLN A 29 3.81 6.46 3.51
CA GLN A 29 2.45 6.55 3.02
C GLN A 29 2.45 6.99 1.55
N GLY A 30 1.69 6.27 0.72
CA GLY A 30 1.57 6.55 -0.70
C GLY A 30 0.20 6.19 -1.24
N THR A 31 0.00 6.44 -2.52
CA THR A 31 -1.22 6.07 -3.26
C THR A 31 -0.87 5.05 -4.33
N VAL A 32 -1.64 3.97 -4.44
CA VAL A 32 -1.44 2.97 -5.49
C VAL A 32 -1.68 3.63 -6.85
N ALA A 33 -0.64 3.66 -7.67
CA ALA A 33 -0.66 4.28 -9.00
C ALA A 33 -1.08 3.29 -10.09
N GLY A 34 -0.77 2.01 -9.91
CA GLY A 34 -1.14 0.95 -10.84
C GLY A 34 -0.77 -0.43 -10.32
N LEU A 35 -1.50 -1.43 -10.78
CA LEU A 35 -1.35 -2.84 -10.40
C LEU A 35 -1.11 -3.65 -11.68
N TYR A 36 -0.05 -4.45 -11.67
CA TYR A 36 0.35 -5.31 -12.79
C TYR A 36 0.59 -6.73 -12.27
N ASP A 37 0.73 -7.70 -13.17
CA ASP A 37 0.82 -9.11 -12.78
C ASP A 37 2.01 -9.43 -11.86
N ARG A 38 3.14 -8.75 -12.04
CA ARG A 38 4.39 -9.02 -11.32
C ARG A 38 4.77 -7.96 -10.30
N PHE A 39 4.23 -6.75 -10.44
CA PHE A 39 4.61 -5.60 -9.63
C PHE A 39 3.47 -4.62 -9.50
N PHE A 40 3.61 -3.67 -8.58
CA PHE A 40 2.68 -2.57 -8.40
C PHE A 40 3.46 -1.27 -8.20
N ASN A 41 2.84 -0.17 -8.62
CA ASN A 41 3.43 1.16 -8.53
C ASN A 41 2.74 1.95 -7.43
N VAL A 42 3.52 2.73 -6.68
CA VAL A 42 3.04 3.57 -5.60
C VAL A 42 3.61 4.97 -5.75
N HIS A 43 2.74 5.97 -5.73
CA HIS A 43 3.12 7.38 -5.66
C HIS A 43 3.38 7.79 -4.22
N PHE A 44 4.58 8.30 -3.96
CA PHE A 44 4.99 8.92 -2.71
C PHE A 44 5.19 10.41 -2.91
N GLY A 45 4.12 11.18 -2.79
CA GLY A 45 4.17 12.63 -3.00
C GLY A 45 4.60 12.99 -4.42
N ARG A 46 5.90 13.31 -4.61
CA ARG A 46 6.46 13.79 -5.90
C ARG A 46 7.12 12.72 -6.76
N TYR A 47 7.32 11.50 -6.25
CA TYR A 47 7.95 10.43 -7.01
C TYR A 47 7.09 9.16 -6.99
N GLN A 48 7.36 8.27 -7.94
CA GLN A 48 6.76 6.95 -8.04
C GLN A 48 7.82 5.89 -7.80
N GLU A 49 7.48 4.83 -7.08
CA GLU A 49 8.33 3.68 -6.86
C GLU A 49 7.57 2.40 -7.23
N SER A 50 8.28 1.40 -7.74
CA SER A 50 7.70 0.12 -8.15
C SER A 50 8.14 -0.96 -7.16
N PHE A 51 7.22 -1.86 -6.81
CA PHE A 51 7.44 -2.92 -5.84
C PHE A 51 6.98 -4.25 -6.41
N LEU A 52 7.70 -5.34 -6.12
CA LEU A 52 7.32 -6.65 -6.61
C LEU A 52 6.30 -7.29 -5.66
N TRP A 53 5.37 -8.06 -6.23
CA TRP A 53 4.44 -8.84 -5.39
C TRP A 53 5.16 -9.91 -4.57
N VAL A 54 6.29 -10.42 -5.06
CA VAL A 54 7.09 -11.41 -4.32
C VAL A 54 7.64 -10.83 -3.03
N ASP A 55 7.99 -9.54 -2.98
CA ASP A 55 8.49 -8.86 -1.77
C ASP A 55 7.43 -8.83 -0.66
N LEU A 56 6.15 -8.75 -1.04
CA LEU A 56 5.02 -8.92 -0.12
C LEU A 56 4.88 -10.36 0.36
N LEU A 57 5.00 -11.32 -0.55
CA LEU A 57 4.81 -12.75 -0.24
C LEU A 57 5.88 -13.29 0.71
N ILE A 58 7.14 -12.90 0.52
CA ILE A 58 8.24 -13.27 1.41
C ILE A 58 8.24 -12.45 2.72
N GLY A 59 7.35 -11.46 2.83
CA GLY A 59 7.18 -10.62 4.01
C GLY A 59 8.30 -9.60 4.20
N GLU A 60 9.02 -9.22 3.14
CA GLU A 60 9.95 -8.09 3.18
C GLU A 60 9.20 -6.76 3.30
N ILE A 61 7.98 -6.72 2.76
CA ILE A 61 7.14 -5.53 2.73
C ILE A 61 5.74 -5.90 3.22
N THR A 62 5.21 -5.10 4.15
CA THR A 62 3.81 -5.20 4.61
C THR A 62 3.05 -3.97 4.15
N ILE A 63 1.90 -4.19 3.51
CA ILE A 63 0.98 -3.11 3.09
C ILE A 63 -0.19 -3.04 4.05
N VAL A 64 -0.42 -1.83 4.55
CA VAL A 64 -1.57 -1.49 5.36
C VAL A 64 -2.42 -0.50 4.57
N GLN A 65 -3.65 -0.87 4.24
CA GLN A 65 -4.55 0.05 3.56
C GLN A 65 -5.09 1.06 4.57
N ILE A 66 -4.90 2.34 4.26
CA ILE A 66 -5.50 3.43 5.02
C ILE A 66 -6.89 3.59 4.41
N GLY A 67 -7.87 2.90 4.99
CA GLY A 67 -9.26 3.06 4.60
C GLY A 67 -9.61 4.55 4.60
N LYS A 68 -10.25 5.03 3.53
CA LYS A 68 -10.95 6.32 3.58
C LYS A 68 -11.92 6.19 4.75
N ARG A 69 -11.81 7.06 5.75
CA ARG A 69 -12.91 7.25 6.71
C ARG A 69 -14.16 7.41 5.84
N SER A 70 -15.09 6.46 5.90
CA SER A 70 -16.43 6.66 5.37
C SER A 70 -16.99 7.85 6.12
N ALA A 71 -16.81 9.05 5.57
CA ALA A 71 -17.43 10.27 6.03
C ALA A 71 -18.88 10.26 5.53
N CYS A 72 -19.65 9.26 5.94
CA CYS A 72 -21.09 9.20 5.70
C CYS A 72 -21.75 8.43 6.86
N ARG A 73 -22.07 9.16 7.93
CA ARG A 73 -23.39 9.04 8.56
C ARG A 73 -23.85 10.45 8.90
N ALA A 74 -24.23 11.17 7.85
CA ALA A 74 -25.16 12.27 7.98
C ALA A 74 -26.57 11.68 7.89
N SER A 75 -27.46 12.25 8.71
CA SER A 75 -28.89 11.96 8.89
C SER A 75 -29.23 10.83 9.86
#